data_AF-A0A800BMU6-F1
#
_entry.id   AF-A0A800BMU6-F1
#
_cell.length_a   1.000
_cell.length_b   1.000
_cell.length_c   1.000
_cell.angle_alpha   90.00
_cell.angle_beta   90.00
_cell.angle_gamma   90.00
#
_symmetry.space_group_name_H-M   'P 1'
#
loop_
_entity.id
_entity.type
_entity.pdbx_description
1 polymer ?
#
loop_
_entity_poly.entity_id
_entity_poly.type
_entity_poly.pdbx_seq_one_letter_code
_entity_poly.pdbx_strand_id
1 'polypeptide(L)'
;MTKLMQRLFSSLLDTAASSWGAIDAIGDIISNNVEDFGGYLPRLFGLATDRELLPDLVRNFAKIAKKRPSLLRSKTYAFIPLLGHESPEVRASAAELMGAVGAYEAKGELEALLKDKASVLIYADGKLEELTVGEIASRALDKL
;
A
#
# COMPACT_ATOMS: atom_id res chain seq x y z
N MET A 1 17.79 18.46 7.25
CA MET A 1 16.89 17.50 6.59
C MET A 1 16.45 16.35 7.51
N THR A 2 17.36 15.68 8.22
CA THR A 2 17.10 14.53 9.13
C THR A 2 16.11 14.79 10.28
N LYS A 3 16.07 16.02 10.83
CA LYS A 3 15.17 16.38 11.93
C LYS A 3 13.68 16.44 11.53
N LEU A 4 13.37 16.70 10.26
CA LEU A 4 11.97 16.77 9.80
C LEU A 4 11.36 15.37 9.71
N MET A 5 12.08 14.41 9.09
CA MET A 5 11.67 13.01 9.04
C MET A 5 11.57 12.40 10.43
N GLN A 6 12.52 12.70 11.33
CA GLN A 6 12.42 12.25 12.73
C GLN A 6 11.17 12.80 13.43
N ARG A 7 10.85 14.10 13.26
CA ARG A 7 9.64 14.69 13.84
C ARG A 7 8.35 14.12 13.24
N LEU A 8 8.34 13.81 11.95
CA LEU A 8 7.20 13.18 11.27
C LEU A 8 6.98 11.73 11.74
N PHE A 9 8.06 10.98 11.98
CA PHE A 9 7.98 9.67 12.64
C PHE A 9 7.60 9.76 14.12
N SER A 10 8.00 10.81 14.84
CA SER A 10 7.57 11.04 16.22
C SER A 10 6.10 11.42 16.30
N SER A 11 5.56 12.20 15.36
CA SER A 11 4.12 12.51 15.31
C SER A 11 3.25 11.32 14.95
N LEU A 12 3.80 10.28 14.30
CA LEU A 12 3.10 9.01 14.07
C LEU A 12 2.83 8.25 15.38
N LEU A 13 3.66 8.46 16.42
CA LEU A 13 3.56 7.81 17.73
C LEU A 13 2.79 8.65 18.75
N ASP A 14 2.48 9.90 18.41
CA ASP A 14 1.74 10.84 19.25
C ASP A 14 0.27 10.81 18.81
N THR A 15 -0.56 10.07 19.54
CA THR A 15 -1.95 9.69 19.20
C THR A 15 -2.94 10.85 19.03
N ALA A 16 -2.46 12.09 19.00
CA ALA A 16 -3.24 13.33 18.82
C ALA A 16 -3.01 14.05 17.48
N ALA A 17 -2.02 13.66 16.66
CA ALA A 17 -1.74 14.28 15.37
C ALA A 17 -1.97 13.28 14.22
N SER A 18 -2.81 13.65 13.27
CA SER A 18 -3.14 12.96 12.00
C SER A 18 -2.07 11.97 11.49
N SER A 19 -2.06 10.74 12.02
CA SER A 19 -1.11 9.68 11.65
C SER A 19 -1.21 9.35 10.15
N TRP A 20 -2.38 9.58 9.57
CA TRP A 20 -2.70 9.35 8.15
C TRP A 20 -1.94 10.28 7.20
N GLY A 21 -1.86 11.58 7.52
CA GLY A 21 -1.16 12.56 6.68
C GLY A 21 0.37 12.36 6.69
N ALA A 22 0.89 11.87 7.82
CA ALA A 22 2.31 11.58 7.98
C ALA A 22 2.73 10.31 7.20
N ILE A 23 1.93 9.23 7.21
CA ILE A 23 2.20 8.02 6.40
C ILE A 23 2.18 8.35 4.91
N ASP A 24 1.16 9.09 4.45
CA ASP A 24 1.05 9.50 3.05
C ASP A 24 2.23 10.39 2.61
N ALA A 25 2.60 11.38 3.43
CA ALA A 25 3.76 12.23 3.15
C ALA A 25 5.08 11.44 3.11
N ILE A 26 5.28 10.49 4.04
CA ILE A 26 6.49 9.64 4.06
C ILE A 26 6.58 8.80 2.78
N GLY A 27 5.48 8.16 2.37
CA GLY A 27 5.46 7.33 1.16
C GLY A 27 5.75 8.14 -0.11
N ASP A 28 5.19 9.34 -0.22
CA ASP A 28 5.47 10.23 -1.33
C ASP A 28 6.92 10.73 -1.36
N ILE A 29 7.49 11.07 -0.19
CA ILE A 29 8.91 11.46 -0.09
C ILE A 29 9.82 10.31 -0.53
N ILE A 30 9.61 9.10 0.00
CA ILE A 30 10.42 7.93 -0.34
C ILE A 30 10.32 7.59 -1.82
N SER A 31 9.11 7.62 -2.41
CA SER A 31 8.91 7.31 -3.83
C SER A 31 9.63 8.29 -4.76
N ASN A 32 9.66 9.57 -4.38
CA ASN A 32 10.27 10.61 -5.19
C ASN A 32 11.78 10.72 -4.99
N ASN A 33 12.30 10.34 -3.82
CA ASN A 33 13.72 10.47 -3.50
C ASN A 33 14.26 9.24 -2.72
N VAL A 34 14.31 8.11 -3.41
CA VAL A 34 14.71 6.81 -2.85
C VAL A 34 16.17 6.82 -2.38
N GLU A 35 17.06 7.51 -3.09
CA GLU A 35 18.50 7.55 -2.77
C GLU A 35 18.75 8.16 -1.39
N ASP A 36 17.99 9.19 -1.02
CA ASP A 36 18.11 9.87 0.27
C ASP A 36 17.27 9.22 1.39
N PHE A 37 16.15 8.58 1.06
CA PHE A 37 15.15 8.15 2.05
C PHE A 37 14.84 6.64 2.07
N GLY A 38 15.48 5.84 1.23
CA GLY A 38 15.29 4.38 1.17
C GLY A 38 15.58 3.67 2.51
N GLY A 39 16.47 4.24 3.35
CA GLY A 39 16.78 3.71 4.68
C GLY A 39 15.61 3.68 5.68
N TYR A 40 14.51 4.37 5.39
CA TYR A 40 13.29 4.36 6.22
C TYR A 40 12.32 3.22 5.87
N LEU A 41 12.50 2.54 4.74
CA LEU A 41 11.63 1.44 4.30
C LEU A 41 11.54 0.30 5.33
N PRO A 42 12.63 -0.20 5.95
CA PRO A 42 12.53 -1.23 6.98
C PRO A 42 11.65 -0.82 8.18
N ARG A 43 11.69 0.47 8.56
CA ARG A 43 10.87 0.98 9.66
C ARG A 43 9.39 1.04 9.28
N LEU A 44 9.06 1.41 8.05
CA LEU A 44 7.68 1.35 7.55
C LEU A 44 7.14 -0.08 7.53
N PHE A 45 7.93 -1.05 7.09
CA PHE A 45 7.52 -2.46 7.17
C PHE A 45 7.29 -2.91 8.62
N GLY A 46 8.10 -2.43 9.56
CA GLY A 46 7.91 -2.70 10.99
C GLY A 46 6.60 -2.15 11.56
N LEU A 47 6.06 -1.07 11.00
CA LEU A 47 4.75 -0.53 11.42
C LEU A 47 3.57 -1.34 10.88
N ALA A 48 3.76 -2.12 9.81
CA ALA A 48 2.71 -2.94 9.22
C ALA A 48 2.28 -4.13 10.10
N THR A 49 2.95 -4.36 11.23
CA THR A 49 2.49 -5.32 12.25
C THR A 49 1.39 -4.74 13.15
N ASP A 50 1.23 -3.41 13.15
CA ASP A 50 0.14 -2.73 13.85
C ASP A 50 -1.15 -2.85 13.03
N ARG A 51 -2.18 -3.48 13.62
CA ARG A 51 -3.46 -3.73 12.95
C ARG A 51 -4.20 -2.44 12.62
N GLU A 52 -4.04 -1.39 13.42
CA GLU A 52 -4.73 -0.12 13.20
C GLU A 52 -4.13 0.65 12.02
N LEU A 53 -2.82 0.50 11.79
CA LEU A 53 -2.10 1.19 10.71
C LEU A 53 -2.02 0.39 9.41
N LEU A 54 -2.28 -0.91 9.46
CA LEU A 54 -2.14 -1.81 8.32
C LEU A 54 -2.89 -1.35 7.06
N PRO A 55 -4.18 -0.95 7.11
CA PRO A 55 -4.90 -0.50 5.91
C PRO A 55 -4.23 0.70 5.22
N ASP A 56 -3.79 1.67 6.01
CA ASP A 56 -3.15 2.87 5.50
C ASP A 56 -1.76 2.58 4.93
N LEU A 57 -0.99 1.70 5.60
CA LEU A 57 0.34 1.30 5.14
C LEU A 57 0.29 0.51 3.84
N VAL A 58 -0.63 -0.45 3.71
CA VAL A 58 -0.76 -1.25 2.47
C VAL A 58 -1.20 -0.37 1.31
N ARG A 59 -2.16 0.54 1.53
CA ARG A 59 -2.55 1.55 0.53
C ARG A 59 -1.37 2.42 0.12
N ASN A 60 -0.57 2.84 1.08
CA ASN A 60 0.63 3.63 0.81
C ASN A 60 1.67 2.84 0.01
N PHE A 61 1.94 1.58 0.37
CA PHE A 61 2.81 0.70 -0.41
C PHE A 61 2.31 0.51 -1.85
N ALA A 62 1.00 0.37 -2.07
CA ALA A 62 0.42 0.32 -3.42
C ALA A 62 0.71 1.61 -4.21
N LYS A 63 0.54 2.80 -3.60
CA LYS A 63 0.91 4.09 -4.21
C LYS A 63 2.41 4.17 -4.55
N ILE A 64 3.27 3.72 -3.63
CA ILE A 64 4.73 3.67 -3.84
C ILE A 64 5.04 2.76 -5.04
N ALA A 65 4.47 1.55 -5.07
CA ALA A 65 4.69 0.58 -6.15
C ALA A 65 4.27 1.12 -7.52
N LYS A 66 3.15 1.86 -7.61
CA LYS A 66 2.72 2.49 -8.87
C LYS A 66 3.78 3.43 -9.45
N LYS A 67 4.58 4.09 -8.61
CA LYS A 67 5.67 5.00 -9.03
C LYS A 67 7.02 4.28 -9.17
N ARG A 68 7.30 3.34 -8.27
CA ARG A 68 8.62 2.69 -8.11
C ARG A 68 8.45 1.19 -7.76
N PRO A 69 8.02 0.36 -8.72
CA PRO A 69 7.66 -1.04 -8.44
C PRO A 69 8.83 -1.89 -7.93
N SER A 70 10.06 -1.59 -8.37
CA SER A 70 11.27 -2.30 -7.96
C SER A 70 11.56 -2.25 -6.46
N LEU A 71 11.07 -1.24 -5.73
CA LEU A 71 11.29 -1.11 -4.27
C LEU A 71 10.55 -2.17 -3.47
N LEU A 72 9.42 -2.64 -3.98
CA LEU A 72 8.52 -3.54 -3.28
C LEU A 72 8.51 -4.96 -3.88
N ARG A 73 9.06 -5.14 -5.09
CA ARG A 73 9.14 -6.45 -5.76
C ARG A 73 9.82 -7.54 -4.91
N SER A 74 10.90 -7.21 -4.20
CA SER A 74 11.63 -8.18 -3.37
C SER A 74 10.88 -8.61 -2.11
N LYS A 75 9.78 -7.92 -1.78
CA LYS A 75 8.97 -8.16 -0.58
C LYS A 75 7.55 -8.63 -0.91
N THR A 76 7.25 -8.87 -2.18
CA THR A 76 5.91 -9.24 -2.68
C THR A 76 5.29 -10.39 -1.88
N TYR A 77 6.05 -11.45 -1.60
CA TYR A 77 5.56 -12.61 -0.84
C TYR A 77 5.00 -12.26 0.55
N ALA A 78 5.49 -11.20 1.21
CA ALA A 78 4.97 -10.78 2.51
C ALA A 78 3.57 -10.16 2.42
N PHE A 79 3.17 -9.71 1.22
CA PHE A 79 1.89 -9.03 0.99
C PHE A 79 0.81 -9.94 0.40
N ILE A 80 1.17 -11.07 -0.21
CA ILE A 80 0.21 -12.02 -0.80
C ILE A 80 -0.87 -12.45 0.21
N PRO A 81 -0.55 -12.78 1.49
CA PRO A 81 -1.58 -13.17 2.46
C PRO A 81 -2.65 -12.09 2.70
N LEU A 82 -2.34 -10.82 2.44
CA LEU A 82 -3.28 -9.70 2.63
C LEU A 82 -4.40 -9.68 1.59
N LEU A 83 -4.28 -10.42 0.48
CA LEU A 83 -5.37 -10.63 -0.47
C LEU A 83 -6.54 -11.38 0.17
N GLY A 84 -6.31 -12.14 1.24
CA GLY A 84 -7.35 -12.83 2.02
C GLY A 84 -7.79 -12.09 3.29
N HIS A 85 -7.39 -10.83 3.48
CA HIS A 85 -7.66 -10.09 4.71
C HIS A 85 -9.16 -9.80 4.91
N GLU A 86 -9.63 -9.63 6.16
CA GLU A 86 -11.06 -9.39 6.46
C GLU A 86 -11.57 -8.03 5.96
N SER A 87 -10.74 -6.97 6.07
CA SER A 87 -11.04 -5.64 5.55
C SER A 87 -10.94 -5.60 4.00
N PRO A 88 -12.01 -5.16 3.31
CA PRO A 88 -11.99 -4.94 1.85
C PRO A 88 -10.92 -3.95 1.39
N GLU A 89 -10.65 -2.90 2.16
CA GLU A 89 -9.66 -1.87 1.86
C GLU A 89 -8.25 -2.44 1.81
N VAL A 90 -7.93 -3.36 2.73
CA VAL A 90 -6.65 -4.08 2.75
C VAL A 90 -6.53 -5.00 1.54
N ARG A 91 -7.58 -5.78 1.22
CA ARG A 91 -7.59 -6.67 0.05
C ARG A 91 -7.40 -5.89 -1.25
N ALA A 92 -8.17 -4.81 -1.42
CA ALA A 92 -8.09 -3.91 -2.55
C ALA A 92 -6.68 -3.32 -2.71
N SER A 93 -6.11 -2.78 -1.63
CA SER A 93 -4.77 -2.20 -1.66
C SER A 93 -3.68 -3.24 -1.93
N ALA A 94 -3.82 -4.45 -1.40
CA ALA A 94 -2.92 -5.56 -1.69
C ALA A 94 -3.01 -5.98 -3.17
N ALA A 95 -4.21 -6.05 -3.74
CA ALA A 95 -4.41 -6.34 -5.16
C ALA A 95 -3.77 -5.26 -6.05
N GLU A 96 -3.98 -3.98 -5.73
CA GLU A 96 -3.31 -2.88 -6.43
C GLU A 96 -1.79 -3.00 -6.37
N LEU A 97 -1.24 -3.33 -5.19
CA LEU A 97 0.19 -3.53 -4.99
C LEU A 97 0.71 -4.67 -5.88
N MET A 98 0.02 -5.83 -5.89
CA MET A 98 0.43 -6.99 -6.70
C MET A 98 0.49 -6.66 -8.18
N GLY A 99 -0.55 -5.99 -8.71
CA GLY A 99 -0.57 -5.55 -10.11
C GLY A 99 0.49 -4.50 -10.40
N ALA A 100 0.73 -3.56 -9.48
CA ALA A 100 1.74 -2.53 -9.66
C ALA A 100 3.17 -3.08 -9.73
N VAL A 101 3.48 -4.14 -8.97
CA VAL A 101 4.80 -4.78 -9.00
C VAL A 101 4.93 -5.92 -10.02
N GLY A 102 3.87 -6.29 -10.74
CA GLY A 102 3.89 -7.44 -11.65
C GLY A 102 4.11 -8.77 -10.93
N ALA A 103 3.40 -8.98 -9.82
CA ALA A 103 3.50 -10.17 -8.97
C ALA A 103 2.82 -11.40 -9.57
N TYR A 104 3.42 -12.02 -10.59
CA TYR A 104 2.85 -13.21 -11.24
C TYR A 104 2.60 -14.37 -10.25
N GLU A 105 3.42 -14.47 -9.19
CA GLU A 105 3.24 -15.46 -8.13
C GLU A 105 1.93 -15.31 -7.33
N ALA A 106 1.27 -14.14 -7.38
CA ALA A 106 0.01 -13.86 -6.69
C ALA A 106 -1.23 -14.06 -7.58
N LYS A 107 -1.05 -14.59 -8.80
CA LYS A 107 -2.11 -14.69 -9.80
C LYS A 107 -3.32 -15.49 -9.29
N GLY A 108 -3.09 -16.64 -8.62
CA GLY A 108 -4.19 -17.47 -8.14
C GLY A 108 -5.03 -16.79 -7.06
N GLU A 109 -4.37 -16.07 -6.15
CA GLU A 109 -5.01 -15.30 -5.09
C GLU A 109 -5.78 -14.10 -5.66
N LEU A 110 -5.27 -13.44 -6.70
CA LEU A 110 -5.98 -12.39 -7.42
C LEU A 110 -7.20 -12.93 -8.17
N GLU A 111 -7.10 -14.09 -8.82
CA GLU A 111 -8.23 -14.74 -9.49
C GLU A 111 -9.35 -15.10 -8.49
N ALA A 112 -8.99 -15.50 -7.26
CA ALA A 112 -9.95 -15.77 -6.20
C ALA A 112 -10.77 -14.54 -5.79
N LEU A 113 -10.22 -13.33 -5.96
CA LEU A 113 -10.88 -12.07 -5.65
C LEU A 113 -11.84 -11.58 -6.73
N LEU A 114 -11.84 -12.14 -7.95
CA LEU A 114 -12.68 -11.66 -9.06
C LEU A 114 -14.19 -11.62 -8.75
N LYS A 115 -14.64 -12.43 -7.78
CA LYS A 115 -16.05 -12.49 -7.35
C LYS A 115 -16.32 -11.68 -6.08
N ASP A 116 -15.32 -11.02 -5.51
CA ASP A 116 -15.47 -10.17 -4.34
C ASP A 116 -16.21 -8.87 -4.70
N LYS A 117 -17.42 -8.72 -4.15
CA LYS A 117 -18.32 -7.59 -4.42
C LYS A 117 -18.22 -6.48 -3.37
N ALA A 118 -17.30 -6.58 -2.42
CA ALA A 118 -17.13 -5.52 -1.43
C ALA A 118 -16.67 -4.23 -2.12
N SER A 119 -17.46 -3.16 -1.96
CA SER A 119 -17.11 -1.83 -2.46
C SER A 119 -16.04 -1.18 -1.61
N VAL A 120 -15.11 -0.48 -2.25
CA VAL A 120 -14.12 0.40 -1.64
C VAL A 120 -14.07 1.72 -2.39
N LEU A 121 -13.79 2.80 -1.67
CA LEU A 121 -13.55 4.11 -2.27
C LEU A 121 -12.07 4.25 -2.60
N ILE A 122 -11.74 4.42 -3.88
CA ILE A 122 -10.38 4.70 -4.33
C ILE A 122 -10.27 6.17 -4.70
N TYR A 123 -9.21 6.82 -4.21
CA TYR A 123 -8.84 8.15 -4.65
C TYR A 123 -7.78 8.05 -5.76
N ALA A 124 -8.15 8.42 -6.98
CA ALA A 124 -7.27 8.44 -8.14
C ALA A 124 -7.42 9.78 -8.89
N ASP A 125 -6.29 10.45 -9.15
CA ASP A 125 -6.23 11.68 -9.96
C ASP A 125 -7.25 12.78 -9.59
N GLY A 126 -7.44 12.98 -8.29
CA GLY A 126 -8.35 14.02 -7.77
C GLY A 126 -9.82 13.59 -7.70
N LYS A 127 -10.15 12.34 -8.05
CA LYS A 127 -11.51 11.81 -8.05
C LYS A 127 -11.64 10.63 -7.10
N LEU A 128 -12.78 10.56 -6.41
CA LEU A 128 -13.21 9.37 -5.69
C LEU A 128 -13.99 8.49 -6.68
N GLU A 129 -13.50 7.27 -6.89
CA GLU A 129 -14.17 6.22 -7.67
C GLU A 129 -14.56 5.11 -6.69
N GLU A 130 -15.81 4.66 -6.73
CA GLU A 130 -16.25 3.47 -6.01
C GLU A 130 -16.04 2.25 -6.90
N LEU A 131 -15.28 1.27 -6.41
CA LEU A 131 -14.98 0.03 -7.10
C LEU A 131 -15.11 -1.15 -6.16
N THR A 132 -15.44 -2.30 -6.72
CA THR A 132 -15.38 -3.57 -6.01
C THR A 132 -13.94 -4.08 -5.93
N VAL A 133 -13.64 -4.86 -4.89
CA VAL A 133 -12.36 -5.58 -4.79
C VAL A 133 -12.12 -6.46 -6.03
N GLY A 134 -13.16 -7.08 -6.59
CA GLY A 134 -13.05 -7.89 -7.81
C GLY A 134 -12.66 -7.09 -9.06
N GLU A 135 -13.19 -5.87 -9.23
CA GLU A 135 -12.77 -4.98 -10.32
C GLU A 135 -11.30 -4.57 -10.19
N ILE A 136 -10.85 -4.31 -8.96
CA ILE A 136 -9.45 -3.98 -8.69
C ILE A 136 -8.54 -5.17 -8.96
N ALA A 137 -8.94 -6.37 -8.55
CA ALA A 137 -8.23 -7.60 -8.82
C ALA A 137 -8.13 -7.88 -10.33
N SER A 138 -9.20 -7.64 -11.09
CA SER A 138 -9.17 -7.72 -12.56
C SER A 138 -8.15 -6.76 -13.15
N ARG A 139 -8.17 -5.48 -12.74
CA ARG A 139 -7.20 -4.47 -13.19
C ARG A 139 -5.76 -4.83 -12.81
N ALA A 140 -5.55 -5.56 -11.71
CA ALA A 140 -4.24 -6.03 -11.29
C ALA A 140 -3.75 -7.21 -12.14
N LEU A 141 -4.64 -8.16 -12.46
CA LEU A 141 -4.36 -9.29 -13.34
C LEU A 141 -3.96 -8.84 -14.75
N ASP A 142 -4.56 -7.77 -15.28
CA ASP A 142 -4.21 -7.18 -16.57
C ASP A 142 -2.77 -6.62 -16.63
N LYS A 143 -2.10 -6.48 -15.48
CA LYS A 143 -0.74 -5.93 -15.34
C LYS A 143 0.33 -6.98 -15.04
N LEU A 144 -0.05 -8.24 -14.85
CA LEU A 144 0.87 -9.33 -14.50
C LEU A 144 1.64 -9.87 -15.71
#